data_AF-A0A0T7AP98-F1
#
_entry.id   AF-A0A0T7AP98-F1
#
_cell.length_a   1.000
_cell.length_b   1.000
_cell.length_c   1.000
_cell.angle_alpha   90.00
_cell.angle_beta   90.00
_cell.angle_gamma   90.00
#
_symmetry.space_group_name_H-M   'P 1'
#
loop_
_entity.id
_entity.type
_entity.pdbx_description
1 polymer ?
#
loop_
_entity_poly.entity_id
_entity_poly.type
_entity_poly.pdbx_seq_one_letter_code
_entity_poly.pdbx_strand_id
1 'polypeptide(L)'
;MKKKNYLLFLLISILVSCNSKEEVFTTHDVWVMGFKALSMDSDRDHCSTRFLFFKKSILSEIEPKSYTANDFSEFGKIKDPIFFNLADNGFLKTKDGNIIYPVFDIYVSEKSETYGTVTIPVGKYVVFAVSRDVNYPARSQAALKYCMKEIEVKERTSELILSPTFPTTYSMYGLVPWVDVSEKFSYNWK
;
A
#
# COMPACT_ATOMS: atom_id res chain seq x y z
N MET A 1 -7.01 49.47 62.76
CA MET A 1 -7.27 49.13 61.34
C MET A 1 -8.38 48.08 61.27
N LYS A 2 -9.21 48.15 60.23
CA LYS A 2 -10.55 47.53 60.09
C LYS A 2 -10.49 46.15 59.42
N LYS A 3 -11.40 45.24 59.86
CA LYS A 3 -12.13 44.20 59.09
C LYS A 3 -11.27 43.03 58.51
N LYS A 4 -11.72 41.77 58.35
CA LYS A 4 -13.02 41.06 58.45
C LYS A 4 -12.70 39.55 58.32
N ASN A 5 -13.38 38.68 59.07
CA ASN A 5 -13.63 37.29 58.66
C ASN A 5 -14.42 37.29 57.35
N TYR A 6 -14.12 36.40 56.38
CA TYR A 6 -15.11 35.81 55.46
C TYR A 6 -14.54 34.59 54.69
N LEU A 7 -15.27 33.47 54.82
CA LEU A 7 -15.55 32.38 53.85
C LEU A 7 -14.35 31.60 53.24
N LEU A 8 -14.18 30.30 53.48
CA LEU A 8 -15.03 29.14 53.06
C LEU A 8 -15.51 29.23 51.60
N PHE A 9 -15.27 28.16 50.84
CA PHE A 9 -15.53 27.92 49.41
C PHE A 9 -14.41 28.31 48.45
N LEU A 10 -13.60 27.31 48.07
CA LEU A 10 -13.57 26.80 46.69
C LEU A 10 -12.85 25.44 46.62
N LEU A 11 -13.32 24.48 47.41
CA LEU A 11 -13.42 23.10 46.90
C LEU A 11 -14.54 23.15 45.84
N ILE A 12 -14.37 22.44 44.73
CA ILE A 12 -15.24 22.41 43.51
C ILE A 12 -14.75 23.29 42.35
N SER A 13 -13.50 23.13 41.90
CA SER A 13 -13.10 23.56 40.54
C SER A 13 -12.23 22.56 39.78
N ILE A 14 -11.92 21.38 40.34
CA ILE A 14 -11.24 20.28 39.61
C ILE A 14 -12.25 19.32 38.96
N LEU A 15 -13.47 19.78 38.67
CA LEU A 15 -14.47 19.04 37.89
C LEU A 15 -14.83 19.75 36.57
N VAL A 16 -14.04 20.74 36.15
CA VAL A 16 -14.15 21.29 34.79
C VAL A 16 -13.44 20.33 33.83
N SER A 17 -14.21 19.33 33.42
CA SER A 17 -14.30 18.92 32.02
C SER A 17 -13.00 18.40 31.39
N CYS A 18 -12.59 17.17 31.75
CA CYS A 18 -12.02 16.26 30.76
C CYS A 18 -13.16 15.80 29.82
N ASN A 19 -13.76 16.74 29.10
CA ASN A 19 -14.56 16.44 27.94
C ASN A 19 -13.59 16.54 26.76
N SER A 20 -12.58 15.65 26.76
CA SER A 20 -11.90 15.33 25.52
C SER A 20 -13.00 14.72 24.66
N LYS A 21 -13.61 15.54 23.80
CA LYS A 21 -14.34 15.02 22.65
C LYS A 21 -13.41 13.97 22.06
N GLU A 22 -13.80 12.69 22.10
CA GLU A 22 -13.09 11.65 21.37
C GLU A 22 -12.91 12.20 19.95
N GLU A 23 -11.66 12.44 19.56
CA GLU A 23 -11.36 12.86 18.22
C GLU A 23 -11.78 11.70 17.32
N VAL A 24 -12.94 11.82 16.69
CA VAL A 24 -13.36 10.84 15.68
C VAL A 24 -12.42 11.02 14.50
N PHE A 25 -11.39 10.18 14.42
CA PHE A 25 -10.42 10.23 13.35
C PHE A 25 -11.12 9.86 12.03
N THR A 26 -11.36 10.85 11.17
CA THR A 26 -11.97 10.65 9.85
C THR A 26 -10.98 10.13 8.82
N THR A 27 -9.68 10.16 9.14
CA THR A 27 -8.57 9.71 8.29
C THR A 27 -7.53 8.96 9.12
N HIS A 28 -6.72 8.14 8.47
CA HIS A 28 -5.57 7.48 9.08
C HIS A 28 -4.39 7.41 8.12
N ASP A 29 -3.19 7.43 8.70
CA ASP A 29 -1.95 7.24 7.98
C ASP A 29 -1.75 5.76 7.62
N VAL A 30 -1.47 5.55 6.34
CA VAL A 30 -1.05 4.29 5.78
C VAL A 30 0.40 4.41 5.36
N TRP A 31 1.23 3.52 5.88
CA TRP A 31 2.67 3.48 5.62
C TRP A 31 2.95 2.43 4.55
N VAL A 32 3.67 2.82 3.51
CA VAL A 32 3.89 2.00 2.32
C VAL A 32 5.37 1.87 2.03
N MET A 33 5.82 0.66 1.74
CA MET A 33 7.20 0.37 1.31
C MET A 33 7.20 -0.91 0.48
N GLY A 34 7.82 -0.91 -0.69
CA GLY A 34 7.89 -2.10 -1.54
C GLY A 34 9.21 -2.82 -1.38
N PHE A 35 9.16 -4.14 -1.52
CA PHE A 35 10.33 -5.01 -1.41
C PHE A 35 10.45 -5.95 -2.60
N LYS A 36 11.65 -6.46 -2.84
CA LYS A 36 11.90 -7.55 -3.78
C LYS A 36 12.65 -8.69 -3.10
N ALA A 37 12.32 -9.92 -3.47
CA ALA A 37 13.04 -11.11 -3.06
C ALA A 37 13.90 -11.60 -4.23
N LEU A 38 15.16 -11.96 -3.95
CA LEU A 38 16.09 -12.55 -4.92
C LEU A 38 16.02 -14.08 -4.94
N SER A 39 15.79 -14.70 -3.79
CA SER A 39 15.54 -16.14 -3.65
C SER A 39 14.52 -16.41 -2.53
N MET A 40 14.11 -17.68 -2.39
CA MET A 40 13.19 -18.11 -1.31
C MET A 40 13.74 -17.83 0.10
N ASP A 41 15.07 -17.81 0.23
CA ASP A 41 15.79 -17.71 1.49
C ASP A 41 16.62 -16.42 1.61
N SER A 42 16.54 -15.51 0.62
CA SER A 42 17.29 -14.25 0.65
C SER A 42 16.60 -13.22 1.54
N ASP A 43 17.41 -12.32 2.09
CA ASP A 43 16.93 -11.03 2.57
C ASP A 43 16.17 -10.29 1.46
N ARG A 44 15.23 -9.45 1.86
CA ARG A 44 14.42 -8.63 0.94
C ARG A 44 15.06 -7.27 0.79
N ASP A 45 15.23 -6.84 -0.46
CA ASP A 45 15.73 -5.51 -0.78
C ASP A 45 14.59 -4.54 -1.02
N HIS A 46 14.83 -3.24 -0.79
CA HIS A 46 13.86 -2.21 -1.19
C HIS A 46 13.63 -2.22 -2.70
N CYS A 47 12.39 -1.92 -3.09
CA CYS A 47 11.93 -1.90 -4.46
C CYS A 47 11.18 -0.60 -4.73
N SER A 48 11.53 0.09 -5.81
CA SER A 48 10.78 1.23 -6.31
C SER A 48 9.36 0.79 -6.61
N THR A 49 8.37 1.37 -5.92
CA THR A 49 6.99 0.86 -5.93
C THR A 49 5.99 2.00 -5.97
N ARG A 50 5.00 1.89 -6.86
CA ARG A 50 3.85 2.79 -6.92
C ARG A 50 2.66 2.11 -6.25
N PHE A 51 2.03 2.78 -5.29
CA PHE A 51 0.84 2.33 -4.58
C PHE A 51 -0.36 3.17 -5.03
N LEU A 52 -1.40 2.49 -5.48
CA LEU A 52 -2.61 3.08 -6.06
C LEU A 52 -3.82 2.59 -5.27
N PHE A 53 -4.53 3.52 -4.63
CA PHE A 53 -5.64 3.23 -3.73
C PHE A 53 -6.96 3.50 -4.44
N PHE A 54 -7.74 2.45 -4.68
CA PHE A 54 -9.07 2.55 -5.29
C PHE A 54 -10.15 2.26 -4.24
N LYS A 55 -11.37 2.77 -4.44
CA LYS A 55 -12.52 2.35 -3.63
C LYS A 55 -12.78 0.85 -3.86
N LYS A 56 -13.13 0.10 -2.81
CA LYS A 56 -13.38 -1.35 -2.91
C LYS A 56 -14.42 -1.75 -3.97
N SER A 57 -15.35 -0.86 -4.31
CA SER A 57 -16.39 -1.10 -5.33
C SER A 57 -15.84 -1.51 -6.70
N ILE A 58 -14.59 -1.16 -7.02
CA ILE A 58 -13.99 -1.44 -8.32
C ILE A 58 -13.70 -2.92 -8.59
N LEU A 59 -13.70 -3.79 -7.56
CA LEU A 59 -13.32 -5.21 -7.73
C LEU A 59 -14.20 -5.98 -8.72
N SER A 60 -15.48 -5.62 -8.84
CA SER A 60 -16.38 -6.24 -9.81
C SER A 60 -16.10 -5.83 -11.26
N GLU A 61 -15.38 -4.73 -11.46
CA GLU A 61 -15.19 -4.09 -12.78
C GLU A 61 -13.87 -4.46 -13.45
N ILE A 62 -12.96 -5.10 -12.71
CA ILE A 62 -11.62 -5.45 -13.16
C ILE A 62 -11.41 -6.96 -13.20
N GLU A 63 -10.40 -7.40 -13.94
CA GLU A 63 -10.00 -8.81 -14.02
C GLU A 63 -8.47 -8.95 -14.00
N PRO A 64 -7.83 -8.74 -12.83
CA PRO A 64 -6.42 -9.02 -12.64
C PRO A 64 -6.09 -10.47 -12.96
N LYS A 65 -4.95 -10.71 -13.61
CA LYS A 65 -4.51 -12.06 -13.99
C LYS A 65 -3.04 -12.27 -13.72
N SER A 66 -2.71 -13.48 -13.32
CA SER A 66 -1.35 -14.00 -13.19
C SER A 66 -1.01 -14.81 -14.43
N TYR A 67 0.23 -14.73 -14.87
CA TYR A 67 0.69 -15.40 -16.08
C TYR A 67 2.10 -15.97 -15.88
N THR A 68 2.48 -16.87 -16.79
CA THR A 68 3.82 -17.47 -16.85
C THR A 68 4.50 -17.21 -18.18
N ALA A 69 5.81 -17.05 -18.17
CA ALA A 69 6.65 -17.03 -19.37
C ALA A 69 7.58 -18.26 -19.36
N ASN A 70 7.82 -18.85 -20.52
CA ASN A 70 8.64 -20.04 -20.64
C ASN A 70 10.14 -19.73 -20.51
N ASP A 71 10.54 -18.55 -21.01
CA ASP A 71 11.92 -18.11 -20.99
C ASP A 71 12.06 -16.58 -20.85
N PHE A 72 13.31 -16.14 -20.68
CA PHE A 72 13.66 -14.73 -20.53
C PHE A 72 13.37 -13.88 -21.78
N SER A 73 13.48 -14.45 -22.98
CA SER A 73 13.21 -13.75 -24.24
C SER A 73 11.72 -13.49 -24.42
N GLU A 74 10.86 -14.46 -24.06
CA GLU A 74 9.42 -14.29 -23.97
C GLU A 74 9.08 -13.20 -22.96
N PHE A 75 9.61 -13.31 -21.73
CA PHE A 75 9.37 -12.32 -20.67
C PHE A 75 9.70 -10.89 -21.10
N GLY A 76 10.85 -10.69 -21.74
CA GLY A 76 11.30 -9.37 -22.22
C GLY A 76 10.43 -8.76 -23.32
N LYS A 77 9.51 -9.51 -23.94
CA LYS A 77 8.59 -9.02 -25.00
C LYS A 77 7.18 -8.73 -24.50
N ILE A 78 6.88 -9.04 -23.24
CA ILE A 78 5.52 -8.94 -22.69
C ILE A 78 5.06 -7.48 -22.61
N LYS A 79 3.80 -7.29 -22.99
CA LYS A 79 3.07 -6.03 -22.84
C LYS A 79 1.79 -6.24 -22.02
N ASP A 80 1.92 -6.43 -20.71
CA ASP A 80 0.77 -6.59 -19.82
C ASP A 80 0.03 -5.25 -19.66
N PRO A 81 -1.18 -5.10 -20.24
CA PRO A 81 -1.89 -3.83 -20.24
C PRO A 81 -2.25 -3.36 -18.83
N ILE A 82 -2.53 -4.26 -17.88
CA ILE A 82 -2.87 -3.86 -16.50
C ILE A 82 -1.63 -3.30 -15.83
N PHE A 83 -0.49 -4.01 -15.95
CA PHE A 83 0.77 -3.52 -15.41
C PHE A 83 1.12 -2.14 -15.98
N PHE A 84 1.12 -1.96 -17.30
CA PHE A 84 1.52 -0.69 -17.92
C PHE A 84 0.54 0.46 -17.60
N ASN A 85 -0.77 0.19 -17.54
CA ASN A 85 -1.75 1.19 -17.13
C ASN A 85 -1.53 1.64 -15.69
N LEU A 86 -1.24 0.73 -14.77
CA LEU A 86 -0.96 1.06 -13.38
C LEU A 86 0.42 1.72 -13.21
N ALA A 87 1.46 1.11 -13.80
CA ALA A 87 2.85 1.51 -13.67
C ALA A 87 3.05 2.92 -14.23
N ASP A 88 2.70 3.14 -15.50
CA ASP A 88 3.05 4.37 -16.20
C ASP A 88 1.94 5.41 -16.09
N ASN A 89 0.68 4.99 -16.27
CA ASN A 89 -0.43 5.92 -16.39
C ASN A 89 -1.18 6.18 -15.07
N GLY A 90 -1.08 5.28 -14.09
CA GLY A 90 -1.78 5.39 -12.80
C GLY A 90 -3.29 5.19 -12.90
N PHE A 91 -3.77 4.31 -13.77
CA PHE A 91 -5.20 4.01 -13.87
C PHE A 91 -5.48 2.51 -14.07
N LEU A 92 -6.74 2.12 -13.86
CA LEU A 92 -7.29 0.83 -14.28
C LEU A 92 -8.25 1.01 -15.45
N LYS A 93 -8.31 0.00 -16.33
CA LYS A 93 -9.30 -0.09 -17.38
C LYS A 93 -10.28 -1.21 -17.04
N THR A 94 -11.57 -0.92 -17.04
CA THR A 94 -12.62 -1.91 -16.75
C THR A 94 -12.83 -2.86 -17.92
N LYS A 95 -13.59 -3.94 -17.69
CA LYS A 95 -14.03 -4.89 -18.73
C LYS A 95 -14.71 -4.20 -19.91
N ASP A 96 -15.50 -3.16 -19.65
CA ASP A 96 -16.23 -2.38 -20.67
C ASP A 96 -15.37 -1.26 -21.27
N GLY A 97 -14.13 -1.13 -20.83
CA GLY A 97 -13.16 -0.19 -21.38
C GLY A 97 -13.13 1.19 -20.72
N ASN A 98 -13.89 1.41 -19.65
CA ASN A 98 -13.88 2.65 -18.88
C ASN A 98 -12.57 2.81 -18.10
N ILE A 99 -12.14 4.05 -17.89
CA ILE A 99 -10.94 4.36 -17.10
C ILE A 99 -11.36 4.70 -15.67
N ILE A 100 -10.71 4.05 -14.71
CA ILE A 100 -10.86 4.31 -13.28
C ILE A 100 -9.54 4.84 -12.75
N TYR A 101 -9.59 6.00 -12.10
CA TYR A 101 -8.44 6.59 -11.42
C TYR A 101 -8.43 6.23 -9.92
N PRO A 102 -7.24 6.11 -9.31
CA PRO A 102 -7.13 5.92 -7.88
C PRO A 102 -7.57 7.19 -7.14
N VAL A 103 -8.02 7.01 -5.90
CA VAL A 103 -8.27 8.12 -4.98
C VAL A 103 -6.95 8.65 -4.42
N PHE A 104 -5.95 7.77 -4.24
CA PHE A 104 -4.60 8.14 -3.83
C PHE A 104 -3.55 7.40 -4.64
N ASP A 105 -2.47 8.10 -4.97
CA ASP A 105 -1.34 7.59 -5.74
C ASP A 105 -0.05 8.06 -5.07
N ILE A 106 0.77 7.13 -4.65
CA ILE A 106 2.04 7.41 -3.98
C ILE A 106 3.14 6.53 -4.56
N TYR A 107 4.28 7.14 -4.84
CA TYR A 107 5.48 6.45 -5.29
C TYR A 107 6.52 6.45 -4.17
N VAL A 108 7.12 5.28 -3.94
CA VAL A 108 8.24 5.09 -3.01
C VAL A 108 9.44 4.61 -3.81
N SER A 109 10.57 5.30 -3.69
CA SER A 109 11.81 4.90 -4.34
C SER A 109 12.48 3.75 -3.58
N GLU A 110 13.17 2.85 -4.28
CA GLU A 110 14.08 1.86 -3.68
C GLU A 110 15.17 2.47 -2.78
N LYS A 111 15.48 3.75 -2.95
CA LYS A 111 16.46 4.48 -2.13
C LYS A 111 15.86 5.07 -0.85
N SER A 112 14.56 4.92 -0.64
CA SER A 112 13.90 5.46 0.55
C SER A 112 14.36 4.68 1.78
N GLU A 113 14.81 5.39 2.81
CA GLU A 113 15.16 4.82 4.11
C GLU A 113 13.96 4.77 5.07
N THR A 114 12.88 5.48 4.72
CA THR A 114 11.65 5.57 5.51
C THR A 114 10.42 5.19 4.69
N TYR A 115 9.35 4.76 5.36
CA TYR A 115 8.06 4.50 4.73
C TYR A 115 7.53 5.74 4.01
N GLY A 116 6.95 5.55 2.82
CA GLY A 116 6.04 6.53 2.26
C GLY A 116 4.78 6.58 3.12
N THR A 117 4.22 7.77 3.33
CA THR A 117 3.01 7.94 4.16
C THR A 117 1.92 8.58 3.33
N VAL A 118 0.71 8.05 3.45
CA VAL A 118 -0.50 8.62 2.84
C VAL A 118 -1.63 8.65 3.86
N THR A 119 -2.21 9.82 4.08
CA THR A 119 -3.35 10.01 4.99
C THR A 119 -4.65 9.78 4.21
N ILE A 120 -5.37 8.72 4.55
CA ILE A 120 -6.55 8.25 3.79
C ILE A 120 -7.80 8.27 4.68
N PRO A 121 -8.97 8.72 4.17
CA PRO A 121 -10.23 8.63 4.90
C PRO A 121 -10.61 7.21 5.28
N VAL A 122 -11.20 7.06 6.47
CA VAL A 122 -11.77 5.77 6.92
C VAL A 122 -12.69 5.19 5.85
N GLY A 123 -12.51 3.90 5.56
CA GLY A 123 -13.25 3.20 4.51
C GLY A 123 -12.53 1.95 4.00
N LYS A 124 -13.16 1.29 3.02
CA LYS A 124 -12.66 0.07 2.38
C LYS A 124 -12.05 0.39 1.02
N TYR A 125 -10.82 -0.04 0.82
CA TYR A 125 -10.04 0.22 -0.38
C TYR A 125 -9.45 -1.06 -0.93
N VAL A 126 -9.07 -0.99 -2.20
CA VAL A 126 -8.24 -1.98 -2.86
C VAL A 126 -6.96 -1.26 -3.27
N VAL A 127 -5.83 -1.78 -2.82
CA VAL A 127 -4.52 -1.20 -3.09
C VAL A 127 -3.83 -2.05 -4.14
N PHE A 128 -3.39 -1.41 -5.21
CA PHE A 128 -2.45 -1.98 -6.15
C PHE A 128 -1.06 -1.48 -5.81
N ALA A 129 -0.12 -2.39 -5.62
CA ALA A 129 1.30 -2.07 -5.52
C ALA A 129 2.01 -2.57 -6.77
N VAL A 130 2.69 -1.68 -7.47
CA VAL A 130 3.28 -1.96 -8.77
C VAL A 130 4.78 -1.76 -8.68
N SER A 131 5.53 -2.81 -9.02
CA SER A 131 6.98 -2.73 -9.11
C SER A 131 7.39 -1.78 -10.24
N ARG A 132 8.19 -0.77 -9.90
CA ARG A 132 8.84 0.20 -10.79
C ARG A 132 10.35 0.03 -10.77
N ASP A 133 10.86 -1.12 -10.33
CA ASP A 133 12.28 -1.45 -10.38
C ASP A 133 12.67 -1.75 -11.84
N VAL A 134 13.44 -0.85 -12.48
CA VAL A 134 13.67 -0.85 -13.94
C VAL A 134 15.07 -1.36 -14.36
N ASN A 135 15.87 -1.95 -13.46
CA ASN A 135 17.21 -2.44 -13.81
C ASN A 135 17.22 -3.84 -14.46
N TYR A 136 16.89 -3.90 -15.75
CA TYR A 136 17.15 -5.01 -16.67
C TYR A 136 18.55 -4.87 -17.30
N PRO A 137 19.40 -5.91 -17.45
CA PRO A 137 19.12 -7.35 -17.40
C PRO A 137 19.64 -8.10 -16.16
N ALA A 138 20.25 -7.43 -15.18
CA ALA A 138 20.93 -8.12 -14.07
C ALA A 138 20.14 -8.18 -12.76
N ARG A 139 19.12 -7.32 -12.52
CA ARG A 139 18.60 -7.12 -11.15
C ARG A 139 17.11 -6.83 -10.96
N SER A 140 16.30 -6.57 -11.99
CA SER A 140 14.86 -6.28 -11.80
C SER A 140 13.92 -7.21 -12.55
N GLN A 141 14.12 -8.52 -12.42
CA GLN A 141 13.06 -9.48 -12.77
C GLN A 141 11.78 -9.30 -11.92
N ALA A 142 11.78 -8.39 -10.94
CA ALA A 142 10.57 -7.89 -10.26
C ALA A 142 9.69 -6.99 -11.15
N ALA A 143 10.15 -6.55 -12.32
CA ALA A 143 9.35 -5.80 -13.28
C ALA A 143 8.15 -6.63 -13.80
N LEU A 144 7.18 -5.95 -14.41
CA LEU A 144 5.94 -6.55 -14.94
C LEU A 144 5.08 -7.24 -13.87
N LYS A 145 5.24 -6.89 -12.59
CA LYS A 145 4.51 -7.48 -11.48
C LYS A 145 3.78 -6.42 -10.70
N TYR A 146 2.56 -6.76 -10.29
CA TYR A 146 1.77 -5.96 -9.37
C TYR A 146 1.09 -6.87 -8.35
N CYS A 147 0.92 -6.38 -7.11
CA CYS A 147 0.16 -7.04 -6.06
C CYS A 147 -1.15 -6.29 -5.86
N MET A 148 -2.16 -6.98 -5.36
CA MET A 148 -3.43 -6.37 -4.95
C MET A 148 -3.79 -6.82 -3.53
N LYS A 149 -4.24 -5.89 -2.69
CA LYS A 149 -4.73 -6.18 -1.33
C LYS A 149 -5.96 -5.34 -1.01
N GLU A 150 -7.01 -5.99 -0.52
CA GLU A 150 -8.12 -5.30 0.12
C GLU A 150 -7.71 -4.82 1.51
N ILE A 151 -8.01 -3.56 1.82
CA ILE A 151 -7.72 -2.98 3.13
C ILE A 151 -8.96 -2.28 3.68
N GLU A 152 -9.04 -2.24 5.00
CA GLU A 152 -9.97 -1.39 5.73
C GLU A 152 -9.17 -0.37 6.55
N VAL A 153 -9.24 0.88 6.11
CA VAL A 153 -8.74 2.03 6.88
C VAL A 153 -9.82 2.34 7.90
N LYS A 154 -9.50 2.19 9.18
CA LYS A 154 -10.40 2.42 10.31
C LYS A 154 -9.61 3.06 11.44
N GLU A 155 -10.34 3.64 12.39
CA GLU A 155 -9.73 4.22 13.58
C GLU A 155 -8.80 3.21 14.28
N ARG A 156 -7.55 3.61 14.52
CA ARG A 156 -6.52 2.75 15.11
C ARG A 156 -5.43 3.57 15.80
N THR A 157 -4.86 2.99 16.84
CA THR A 157 -3.73 3.59 17.59
C THR A 157 -2.38 3.34 16.96
N SER A 158 -2.28 2.34 16.07
CA SER A 158 -1.05 1.97 15.35
C SER A 158 -1.22 2.15 13.85
N GLU A 159 -0.13 2.30 13.12
CA GLU A 159 -0.15 2.57 11.69
C GLU A 159 -0.59 1.33 10.88
N LEU A 160 -1.21 1.57 9.72
CA LEU A 160 -1.46 0.50 8.75
C LEU A 160 -0.26 0.41 7.81
N ILE A 161 0.53 -0.67 7.95
CA ILE A 161 1.71 -0.89 7.10
C ILE A 161 1.34 -1.79 5.92
N LEU A 162 1.74 -1.39 4.71
CA LEU A 162 1.60 -2.13 3.46
C LEU A 162 3.00 -2.37 2.89
N SER A 163 3.41 -3.64 2.84
CA SER A 163 4.81 -4.00 2.58
C SER A 163 4.99 -5.13 1.56
N PRO A 164 4.41 -5.01 0.35
CA PRO A 164 4.39 -6.09 -0.61
C PRO A 164 5.80 -6.45 -1.08
N THR A 165 6.01 -7.75 -1.27
CA THR A 165 7.26 -8.30 -1.79
C THR A 165 7.07 -8.88 -3.19
N PHE A 166 7.84 -8.40 -4.15
CA PHE A 166 7.85 -8.86 -5.53
C PHE A 166 8.96 -9.91 -5.74
N PRO A 167 8.69 -11.07 -6.34
CA PRO A 167 9.78 -11.99 -6.71
C PRO A 167 10.57 -11.44 -7.90
N THR A 168 11.89 -11.63 -7.86
CA THR A 168 12.72 -11.48 -9.07
C THR A 168 12.78 -12.80 -9.83
N THR A 169 11.74 -13.09 -10.61
CA THR A 169 11.73 -14.22 -11.57
C THR A 169 11.13 -13.80 -12.90
N TYR A 170 11.71 -14.27 -14.01
CA TYR A 170 11.11 -14.10 -15.34
C TYR A 170 9.97 -15.07 -15.61
N SER A 171 9.85 -16.17 -14.86
CA SER A 171 8.88 -17.22 -15.15
C SER A 171 7.43 -16.80 -14.89
N MET A 172 7.21 -15.67 -14.22
CA MET A 172 5.89 -15.20 -13.80
C MET A 172 5.76 -13.69 -13.95
N TYR A 173 4.57 -13.22 -14.33
CA TYR A 173 4.25 -11.80 -14.49
C TYR A 173 2.76 -11.53 -14.26
N GLY A 174 2.40 -10.25 -14.21
CA GLY A 174 1.05 -9.78 -13.92
C GLY A 174 0.77 -9.72 -12.43
N LEU A 175 -0.43 -10.17 -12.03
CA LEU A 175 -0.82 -10.23 -10.63
C LEU A 175 0.04 -11.26 -9.89
N VAL A 176 0.62 -10.86 -8.77
CA VAL A 176 1.36 -11.73 -7.86
C VAL A 176 0.76 -11.68 -6.46
N PRO A 177 0.93 -12.73 -5.63
CA PRO A 177 0.45 -12.72 -4.26
C PRO A 177 1.04 -11.55 -3.47
N TRP A 178 0.19 -10.89 -2.68
CA TRP A 178 0.67 -9.94 -1.69
C TRP A 178 1.26 -10.70 -0.51
N VAL A 179 2.59 -10.62 -0.34
CA VAL A 179 3.29 -11.16 0.84
C VAL A 179 3.95 -9.98 1.54
N ASP A 180 3.55 -9.72 2.79
CA ASP A 180 4.12 -8.63 3.57
C ASP A 180 5.57 -8.95 4.00
N VAL A 181 6.40 -7.92 4.20
CA VAL A 181 7.84 -8.05 4.50
C VAL A 181 8.12 -9.00 5.68
N SER A 182 7.23 -9.01 6.67
CA SER A 182 7.30 -9.83 7.88
C SER A 182 6.89 -11.29 7.69
N GLU A 183 6.22 -11.63 6.60
CA GLU A 183 5.73 -13.00 6.33
C GLU A 183 6.83 -13.83 5.66
N LYS A 184 6.66 -15.15 5.50
CA LYS A 184 7.62 -15.96 4.71
C LYS A 184 7.28 -15.87 3.22
N PHE A 185 8.28 -15.60 2.38
CA PHE A 185 8.08 -15.54 0.92
C PHE A 185 8.21 -16.93 0.29
N SER A 186 7.40 -17.21 -0.74
CA SER A 186 7.45 -18.43 -1.55
C SER A 186 7.37 -18.08 -3.02
N TYR A 187 8.21 -18.72 -3.85
CA TYR A 187 8.12 -18.64 -5.32
C TYR A 187 7.19 -19.71 -5.90
N ASN A 188 6.67 -20.62 -5.07
CA ASN A 188 5.63 -21.57 -5.47
C ASN A 188 4.27 -20.91 -5.27
N TRP A 189 3.63 -20.48 -6.35
CA TRP A 189 2.25 -20.00 -6.34
C TRP A 189 1.38 -21.07 -6.99
N LYS A 190 0.59 -21.75 -6.17
CA LYS A 190 -0.51 -22.61 -6.58
C LYS A 190 -1.71 -22.27 -5.71
#